data_AF-A0A257GTX8-F1
#
_entry.id   AF-A0A257GTX8-F1
#
_cell.length_a   1.000
_cell.length_b   1.000
_cell.length_c   1.000
_cell.angle_alpha   90.00
_cell.angle_beta   90.00
_cell.angle_gamma   90.00
#
_symmetry.space_group_name_H-M   'P 1'
#
loop_
_entity.id
_entity.type
_entity.pdbx_description
1 polymer ?
#
loop_
_entity_poly.entity_id
_entity_poly.type
_entity_poly.pdbx_seq_one_letter_code
_entity_poly.pdbx_strand_id
1 'polypeptide(L)'
;TGGLLFFDVMVIPNDATHPGNAHKFINYLLKPEVHAGLTNKVFYANPNLESKKFIKPEVANNPSVFLSKENLDKMKAPDALNNDLRRLLPRTYTAFKPGL
;
A
#
# COMPACT_ATOMS: atom_id res chain seq x y z
N THR A 1 -0.76 -16.37 13.67
CA THR A 1 0.24 -16.04 12.64
C THR A 1 -0.03 -14.64 12.13
N GLY A 2 1.00 -13.82 11.93
CA GLY A 2 0.89 -12.43 11.46
C GLY A 2 1.38 -12.28 10.02
N GLY A 3 1.43 -11.05 9.52
CA GLY A 3 1.92 -10.72 8.17
C GLY A 3 2.69 -9.40 8.13
N LEU A 4 3.29 -9.10 6.98
CA LEU A 4 3.99 -7.84 6.73
C LEU A 4 2.99 -6.76 6.30
N LEU A 5 3.03 -5.60 6.95
CA LEU A 5 2.38 -4.39 6.44
C LEU A 5 3.21 -3.81 5.32
N PHE A 6 2.55 -3.33 4.27
CA PHE A 6 3.17 -2.50 3.26
C PHE A 6 2.23 -1.34 2.91
N PHE A 7 2.84 -0.24 2.50
CA PHE A 7 2.14 0.98 2.11
C PHE A 7 2.73 1.46 0.80
N ASP A 8 1.93 1.42 -0.27
CA ASP A 8 2.28 2.09 -1.51
C ASP A 8 1.84 3.55 -1.42
N VAL A 9 2.77 4.47 -1.68
CA VAL A 9 2.55 5.92 -1.58
C VAL A 9 2.88 6.61 -2.89
N MET A 10 2.10 7.62 -3.23
CA MET A 10 2.43 8.51 -4.35
C MET A 10 3.50 9.50 -3.92
N VAL A 11 4.52 9.67 -4.76
CA VAL A 11 5.60 10.65 -4.59
C VAL A 11 5.78 11.45 -5.87
N ILE A 12 6.26 12.68 -5.74
CA ILE A 12 6.67 13.52 -6.87
C ILE A 12 8.22 13.55 -6.86
N PRO A 13 8.90 12.96 -7.84
CA PRO A 13 10.34 13.06 -7.97
C PRO A 13 10.80 14.52 -8.04
N ASN A 14 11.99 14.81 -7.51
CA ASN A 14 12.53 16.18 -7.47
C ASN A 14 12.84 16.75 -8.87
N ASP A 15 13.01 15.88 -9.86
CA ASP A 15 13.27 16.19 -11.27
C ASP A 15 12.05 16.02 -12.17
N ALA A 16 10.84 15.88 -11.59
CA ALA A 16 9.62 15.77 -12.36
C ALA A 16 9.42 16.99 -13.27
N THR A 17 9.20 16.74 -14.57
CA THR A 17 9.02 17.81 -15.57
C THR A 17 7.68 18.54 -15.45
N HIS A 18 6.70 17.95 -14.77
CA HIS A 18 5.33 18.49 -14.62
C HIS A 18 4.78 18.33 -13.18
N PRO A 19 5.41 18.91 -12.14
CA PRO A 19 5.01 18.71 -10.75
C PRO A 19 3.59 19.23 -10.46
N GLY A 20 3.16 20.31 -11.14
CA GLY A 20 1.80 20.84 -11.00
C GLY A 20 0.70 19.88 -11.47
N ASN A 21 0.96 19.09 -12.53
CA ASN A 21 0.01 18.06 -12.99
C ASN A 21 -0.01 16.87 -12.03
N ALA A 22 1.15 16.50 -11.48
CA ALA A 22 1.24 15.45 -10.46
C ALA A 22 0.43 15.81 -9.20
N HIS A 23 0.52 17.06 -8.72
CA HIS A 23 -0.33 17.53 -7.62
C HIS A 23 -1.83 17.45 -7.95
N LYS A 24 -2.25 17.86 -9.16
CA LYS A 24 -3.65 17.75 -9.58
C LYS A 24 -4.13 16.30 -9.61
N PHE A 25 -3.29 15.37 -10.07
CA PHE A 25 -3.60 13.94 -10.08
C PHE A 25 -3.75 13.36 -8.67
N ILE A 26 -2.80 13.67 -7.77
CA ILE A 26 -2.87 13.26 -6.36
C ILE A 26 -4.14 13.81 -5.71
N ASN A 27 -4.45 15.09 -5.91
CA ASN A 27 -5.67 15.72 -5.38
C ASN A 27 -6.95 15.05 -5.91
N TYR A 28 -6.97 14.66 -7.19
CA TYR A 28 -8.10 13.94 -7.77
C TYR A 28 -8.29 12.57 -7.13
N LEU A 29 -7.21 11.80 -6.97
CA LEU A 29 -7.26 10.48 -6.34
C LEU A 29 -7.67 10.53 -4.87
N LEU A 30 -7.32 11.59 -4.15
CA LEU A 30 -7.70 11.78 -2.76
C LEU A 30 -9.18 12.17 -2.58
N LYS A 31 -9.95 12.44 -3.63
CA LYS A 31 -11.40 12.62 -3.52
C LYS A 31 -12.05 11.32 -3.02
N PRO A 32 -12.93 11.36 -2.00
CA PRO A 32 -13.50 10.16 -1.38
C PRO A 32 -14.10 9.14 -2.37
N GLU A 33 -14.87 9.58 -3.34
CA GLU A 33 -15.56 8.73 -4.32
C GLU A 33 -14.58 8.08 -5.28
N VAL A 34 -13.54 8.82 -5.68
CA VAL A 34 -12.48 8.33 -6.58
C VAL A 34 -11.65 7.28 -5.86
N HIS A 35 -11.23 7.56 -4.62
CA HIS A 35 -10.41 6.64 -3.84
C HIS A 35 -11.18 5.35 -3.51
N ALA A 36 -12.47 5.47 -3.15
CA ALA A 36 -13.34 4.31 -2.96
C ALA A 36 -13.53 3.51 -4.25
N GLY A 37 -13.66 4.20 -5.40
CA GLY A 37 -13.72 3.56 -6.72
C GLY A 37 -12.52 2.66 -6.99
N LEU A 38 -11.31 3.08 -6.59
CA LEU A 38 -10.12 2.25 -6.65
C LEU A 38 -10.23 1.03 -5.73
N THR A 39 -10.56 1.22 -4.45
CA THR A 39 -10.76 0.09 -3.51
C THR A 39 -11.79 -0.91 -4.02
N ASN A 40 -12.91 -0.43 -4.56
CA ASN A 40 -13.97 -1.26 -5.14
C ASN A 40 -13.50 -2.06 -6.37
N LYS A 41 -12.48 -1.58 -7.09
CA LYS A 41 -11.96 -2.20 -8.31
C LYS A 41 -10.83 -3.17 -8.06
N VAL A 42 -9.88 -2.80 -7.18
CA VAL A 42 -8.63 -3.55 -6.99
C VAL A 42 -8.53 -4.23 -5.63
N PHE A 43 -9.54 -4.08 -4.76
CA PHE A 43 -9.62 -4.75 -3.46
C PHE A 43 -8.45 -4.43 -2.50
N TYR A 44 -7.88 -3.23 -2.63
CA TYR A 44 -6.93 -2.68 -1.66
C TYR A 44 -7.59 -1.64 -0.77
N ALA A 45 -7.39 -1.76 0.55
CA ALA A 45 -7.79 -0.74 1.50
C ALA A 45 -7.00 0.55 1.23
N ASN A 46 -7.66 1.68 1.44
CA ASN A 46 -7.07 2.99 1.23
C ASN A 46 -7.11 3.84 2.52
N PRO A 47 -6.21 4.83 2.68
CA PRO A 47 -6.09 5.61 3.92
C PRO A 47 -7.13 6.73 4.07
N ASN A 48 -7.98 7.00 3.06
CA ASN A 48 -8.97 8.05 3.14
C ASN A 48 -10.22 7.57 3.90
N LEU A 49 -10.38 8.02 5.14
CA LEU A 49 -11.51 7.65 6.01
C LEU A 49 -12.86 8.07 5.42
N GLU A 50 -12.94 9.22 4.73
CA GLU A 50 -14.16 9.70 4.11
C GLU A 50 -14.59 8.86 2.89
N SER A 51 -13.66 8.09 2.30
CA SER A 51 -13.98 7.20 1.18
C SER A 51 -14.86 6.01 1.61
N LYS A 52 -14.85 5.63 2.90
CA LYS A 52 -15.52 4.42 3.40
C LYS A 52 -17.01 4.38 3.07
N LYS A 53 -17.69 5.53 3.06
CA LYS A 53 -19.12 5.64 2.72
C LYS A 53 -19.45 5.30 1.27
N PHE A 54 -18.45 5.27 0.39
CA PHE A 54 -18.58 4.96 -1.04
C PHE A 54 -18.02 3.58 -1.41
N ILE A 55 -17.49 2.84 -0.44
CA ILE A 55 -17.00 1.48 -0.66
C ILE A 55 -18.21 0.54 -0.67
N LYS A 56 -18.26 -0.37 -1.64
CA LYS A 56 -19.35 -1.32 -1.76
C LYS A 56 -19.38 -2.25 -0.54
N PRO A 57 -20.57 -2.60 0.01
CA PRO A 57 -20.68 -3.41 1.21
C PRO A 57 -19.91 -4.74 1.15
N GLU A 58 -19.88 -5.39 -0.01
CA GLU A 58 -19.14 -6.64 -0.21
C GLU A 58 -17.62 -6.48 -0.09
N VAL A 59 -17.07 -5.30 -0.41
CA VAL A 59 -15.64 -4.99 -0.25
C VAL A 59 -15.36 -4.50 1.16
N ALA A 60 -16.22 -3.64 1.72
CA ALA A 60 -16.09 -3.10 3.07
C ALA A 60 -16.13 -4.20 4.14
N ASN A 61 -16.92 -5.26 3.93
CA ASN A 61 -17.04 -6.40 4.83
C ASN A 61 -16.04 -7.53 4.52
N ASN A 62 -15.14 -7.36 3.54
CA ASN A 62 -14.15 -8.38 3.22
C ASN A 62 -12.98 -8.32 4.22
N PRO A 63 -12.80 -9.33 5.08
CA PRO A 63 -11.76 -9.32 6.12
C PRO A 63 -10.33 -9.44 5.58
N SER A 64 -10.16 -9.82 4.30
CA SER A 64 -8.86 -9.81 3.62
C SER A 64 -8.47 -8.43 3.10
N VAL A 65 -9.46 -7.51 2.94
CA VAL A 65 -9.23 -6.12 2.54
C VAL A 65 -9.18 -5.22 3.78
N PHE A 66 -10.20 -5.32 4.63
CA PHE A 66 -10.31 -4.58 5.89
C PHE A 66 -10.17 -5.54 7.07
N LEU A 67 -8.95 -5.68 7.55
CA LEU A 67 -8.62 -6.55 8.68
C LEU A 67 -9.34 -6.10 9.96
N SER A 68 -9.70 -7.08 10.79
CA SER A 68 -10.12 -6.80 12.17
C SER A 68 -8.97 -6.18 12.97
N LYS A 69 -9.29 -5.46 14.05
CA LYS A 69 -8.29 -4.90 14.96
C LYS A 69 -7.32 -5.98 15.47
N GLU A 70 -7.86 -7.13 15.90
CA GLU A 70 -7.05 -8.26 16.39
C GLU A 70 -6.04 -8.77 15.34
N ASN A 71 -6.43 -8.77 14.06
CA ASN A 71 -5.53 -9.19 12.99
C ASN A 71 -4.51 -8.10 12.62
N LEU A 72 -4.91 -6.82 12.66
CA LEU A 72 -3.99 -5.69 12.48
C LEU A 72 -2.90 -5.67 13.56
N ASP A 73 -3.24 -5.98 14.82
CA ASP A 73 -2.29 -6.01 15.95
C ASP A 73 -1.20 -7.10 15.80
N LYS A 74 -1.45 -8.10 14.95
CA LYS A 74 -0.50 -9.18 14.64
C LYS A 74 0.45 -8.83 13.49
N MET A 75 0.21 -7.72 12.79
CA MET A 75 1.00 -7.33 11.62
C MET A 75 2.31 -6.63 12.04
N LYS A 76 3.33 -6.70 11.18
CA LYS A 76 4.62 -6.05 11.38
C LYS A 76 4.92 -5.08 10.25
N ALA A 77 5.25 -3.85 10.58
CA ALA A 77 5.77 -2.90 9.59
C ALA A 77 7.21 -3.28 9.20
N PRO A 78 7.66 -2.98 7.97
CA PRO A 78 9.04 -3.20 7.57
C PRO A 78 9.96 -2.24 8.31
N ASP A 79 11.08 -2.74 8.83
CA ASP A 79 12.11 -1.91 9.45
C ASP A 79 13.01 -1.23 8.41
N ALA A 80 13.66 -0.15 8.83
CA ALA A 80 14.70 0.48 8.03
C ALA A 80 15.91 -0.46 7.88
N LEU A 81 16.14 -0.97 6.67
CA LEU A 81 17.31 -1.79 6.38
C LEU A 81 18.57 -0.91 6.24
N ASN A 82 19.63 -1.25 6.98
CA ASN A 82 20.95 -0.68 6.78
C ASN A 82 21.59 -1.16 5.46
N ASN A 83 22.71 -0.55 5.06
CA ASN A 83 23.35 -0.86 3.77
C ASN A 83 23.80 -2.32 3.64
N ASP A 84 24.26 -2.93 4.74
CA ASP A 84 24.68 -4.34 4.73
C ASP A 84 23.51 -5.28 4.49
N LEU A 85 22.39 -5.07 5.19
CA LEU A 85 21.16 -5.83 5.01
C LEU A 85 20.58 -5.62 3.60
N ARG A 86 20.58 -4.37 3.09
CA ARG A 86 20.12 -4.05 1.72
C ARG A 86 20.93 -4.76 0.63
N ARG A 87 22.23 -4.98 0.86
CA ARG A 87 23.10 -5.72 -0.07
C ARG A 87 22.92 -7.23 0.06
N LEU A 88 22.72 -7.73 1.29
CA LEU A 88 22.56 -9.15 1.55
C LEU A 88 21.22 -9.67 1.00
N LEU A 89 20.13 -8.93 1.19
CA LEU A 89 18.77 -9.35 0.83
C LEU A 89 18.63 -9.81 -0.65
N PRO A 90 19.02 -9.01 -1.67
CA PRO A 90 18.95 -9.45 -3.06
C PRO A 90 19.93 -10.57 -3.40
N ARG A 91 21.09 -10.64 -2.73
CA ARG A 91 22.06 -11.73 -2.93
C ARG A 91 21.51 -13.06 -2.45
N THR A 92 20.97 -13.10 -1.23
CA THR A 92 20.34 -14.29 -0.66
C THR A 92 19.16 -14.73 -1.53
N TYR A 93 18.30 -13.80 -1.93
CA TYR A 93 17.14 -14.13 -2.78
C TYR A 93 17.55 -14.67 -4.16
N THR A 94 18.60 -14.10 -4.76
CA THR A 94 19.12 -14.56 -6.06
C THR A 94 19.79 -15.92 -5.96
N ALA A 95 20.47 -16.21 -4.85
CA ALA A 95 21.06 -17.52 -4.57
C ALA A 95 19.99 -18.58 -4.31
N PHE A 96 18.92 -18.25 -3.60
CA PHE A 96 17.80 -19.14 -3.31
C PHE A 96 17.05 -19.60 -4.57
N LYS A 97 16.77 -18.67 -5.50
CA LYS A 97 16.01 -18.96 -6.74
C LYS A 97 16.45 -20.20 -7.54
N PRO A 98 17.76 -20.43 -7.81
CA PRO A 98 18.23 -21.62 -8.53
C PRO A 98 18.24 -22.91 -7.70
N GLY A 99 17.80 -22.89 -6.43
CA GLY A 99 17.69 -24.10 -5.59
C GLY A 99 18.76 -24.24 -4.50
N LEU A 100 19.29 -23.13 -3.98
CA LEU A 100 19.92 -23.12 -2.65
C LEU A 100 18.86 -22.92 -1.55
#